data_AF-A0A3D5WK74-F1
#
_entry.id   AF-A0A3D5WK74-F1
#
_cell.length_a   1.000
_cell.length_b   1.000
_cell.length_c   1.000
_cell.angle_alpha   90.00
_cell.angle_beta   90.00
_cell.angle_gamma   90.00
#
_symmetry.space_group_name_H-M   'P 1'
#
loop_
_entity.id
_entity.type
_entity.pdbx_description
1 polymer ?
#
loop_
_entity_poly.entity_id
_entity_poly.type
_entity_poly.pdbx_seq_one_letter_code
_entity_poly.pdbx_strand_id
1 'polypeptide(L)'
;LLFVLNYYLDAGHRWSFVTAVVFVYGIFSMHYLTAWNKSHIRKLFIQTFATILFLLSLDAGLGFHGWSVQYGMSCSILVLDLFLGGGMLINRTNWTSYLTTQVYAIALAVINLCIGIFAKEGNPLFAWIVLLVTLVLFGVAVLAGSRKAKSELRRRFYI
;
A
#
# COMPACT_ATOMS: atom_id res chain seq x y z
N LEU A 1 25.36 -9.16 -17.62
CA LEU A 1 25.26 -10.63 -17.50
C LEU A 1 23.83 -11.12 -17.64
N LEU A 2 22.88 -10.73 -16.76
CA LEU A 2 21.48 -11.16 -16.83
C LEU A 2 20.77 -10.74 -18.13
N PHE A 3 21.03 -9.54 -18.64
CA PHE A 3 20.49 -9.05 -19.92
C PHE A 3 20.94 -9.91 -21.12
N VAL A 4 22.19 -10.39 -21.08
CA VAL A 4 22.75 -11.29 -22.09
C VAL A 4 22.10 -12.67 -21.97
N LEU A 5 21.97 -13.21 -20.76
CA LEU A 5 21.29 -14.48 -20.52
C LEU A 5 19.83 -14.48 -21.00
N ASN A 6 19.07 -13.40 -20.78
CA ASN A 6 17.67 -13.30 -21.20
C ASN A 6 17.49 -13.14 -22.71
N TYR A 7 18.50 -12.59 -23.40
CA TYR A 7 18.54 -12.54 -24.86
C TYR A 7 18.85 -13.91 -25.48
N TYR A 8 19.66 -14.74 -24.80
CA TYR A 8 20.09 -16.05 -25.29
C TYR A 8 19.19 -17.23 -24.86
N LEU A 9 18.46 -17.12 -23.74
CA LEU A 9 17.69 -18.24 -23.18
C LEU A 9 16.23 -18.32 -23.62
N ASP A 10 15.74 -17.35 -24.41
CA ASP A 10 14.36 -17.27 -24.95
C ASP A 10 13.29 -17.78 -23.97
N ALA A 11 13.48 -17.46 -22.70
CA ALA A 11 12.65 -17.95 -21.62
C ALA A 11 11.45 -17.01 -21.54
N GLY A 12 10.22 -17.54 -21.59
CA GLY A 12 8.96 -16.76 -21.55
C GLY A 12 8.77 -15.83 -20.34
N HIS A 13 9.77 -15.67 -19.45
CA HIS A 13 9.79 -14.79 -18.29
C HIS A 13 11.01 -13.85 -18.35
N ARG A 14 10.78 -12.54 -18.19
CA ARG A 14 11.82 -11.50 -18.35
C ARG A 14 12.66 -11.34 -17.07
N TRP A 15 13.46 -12.35 -16.72
CA TRP A 15 14.24 -12.38 -15.48
C TRP A 15 15.16 -11.16 -15.28
N SER A 16 15.75 -10.61 -16.36
CA SER A 16 16.56 -9.39 -16.25
C SER A 16 15.74 -8.19 -15.79
N PHE A 17 14.51 -8.06 -16.29
CA PHE A 17 13.60 -6.97 -15.91
C PHE A 17 13.20 -7.10 -14.44
N VAL A 18 12.84 -8.31 -14.00
CA VAL A 18 12.52 -8.62 -12.60
C VAL A 18 13.68 -8.21 -11.68
N THR A 19 14.90 -8.63 -11.99
CA THR A 19 16.07 -8.27 -11.16
C THR A 19 16.33 -6.76 -11.13
N ALA A 20 16.20 -6.05 -12.26
CA ALA A 20 16.38 -4.60 -12.31
C ALA A 20 15.36 -3.87 -11.43
N VAL A 21 14.09 -4.27 -11.50
CA VAL A 21 12.99 -3.71 -10.69
C VAL A 21 13.25 -3.91 -9.18
N VAL A 22 13.76 -5.07 -8.77
CA VAL A 22 14.16 -5.36 -7.38
C VAL A 22 15.27 -4.41 -6.90
N PHE A 23 16.33 -4.22 -7.69
CA PHE A 23 17.41 -3.31 -7.32
C PHE A 23 16.94 -1.86 -7.23
N VAL A 24 16.13 -1.39 -8.19
CA VAL A 24 15.58 -0.02 -8.18
C VAL A 24 14.73 0.20 -6.93
N TYR A 25 13.84 -0.74 -6.60
CA TYR A 25 13.02 -0.64 -5.39
C TYR A 25 13.86 -0.66 -4.11
N GLY A 26 14.87 -1.54 -4.04
CA GLY A 26 15.77 -1.62 -2.88
C GLY A 26 16.53 -0.31 -2.63
N ILE A 27 17.13 0.26 -3.67
CA ILE A 27 17.86 1.53 -3.61
C ILE A 27 16.90 2.67 -3.21
N PHE A 28 15.73 2.74 -3.85
CA PHE A 28 14.71 3.75 -3.52
C PHE A 28 14.27 3.64 -2.05
N SER A 29 13.95 2.44 -1.59
CA SER A 29 13.50 2.17 -0.22
C SER A 29 14.56 2.58 0.80
N MET A 30 15.83 2.21 0.59
CA MET A 30 16.93 2.59 1.47
C MET A 30 17.14 4.10 1.54
N HIS A 31 17.19 4.79 0.40
CA HIS A 31 17.36 6.25 0.37
C HIS A 31 16.18 6.97 1.03
N TYR A 32 14.96 6.49 0.79
CA TYR A 32 13.76 7.15 1.26
C TYR A 32 13.54 6.96 2.78
N LEU A 33 13.89 5.78 3.32
CA LEU A 33 13.91 5.53 4.76
C LEU A 33 14.95 6.39 5.49
N THR A 34 16.16 6.47 4.91
CA THR A 34 17.31 7.19 5.49
C THR A 34 17.14 8.71 5.48
N ALA A 35 16.30 9.27 4.59
CA ALA A 35 16.07 10.71 4.51
C ALA A 35 15.48 11.29 5.81
N TRP A 36 16.30 11.93 6.65
CA TRP A 36 15.94 12.36 8.01
C TRP A 36 14.77 13.36 8.09
N ASN A 37 14.61 14.24 7.11
CA ASN A 37 13.71 15.41 7.21
C ASN A 37 12.24 15.17 6.82
N LYS A 38 11.79 13.91 6.65
CA LYS A 38 10.41 13.59 6.26
C LYS A 38 9.61 13.02 7.44
N SER A 39 8.39 13.50 7.63
CA SER A 39 7.44 12.95 8.62
C SER A 39 7.31 11.43 8.46
N HIS A 40 7.44 10.70 9.56
CA HIS A 40 7.41 9.24 9.59
C HIS A 40 6.15 8.66 8.94
N ILE A 41 5.00 9.33 9.10
CA ILE A 41 3.71 8.92 8.51
C ILE A 41 3.76 9.01 6.98
N ARG A 42 4.30 10.12 6.46
CA ARG A 42 4.47 10.30 5.01
C ARG A 42 5.48 9.33 4.44
N LYS A 43 6.50 8.93 5.23
CA LYS A 43 7.45 7.90 4.81
C LYS A 43 6.75 6.56 4.58
N LEU A 44 5.97 6.11 5.57
CA LEU A 44 5.22 4.87 5.50
C LEU A 44 4.26 4.85 4.30
N PHE A 45 3.46 5.91 4.11
CA PHE A 45 2.49 5.96 3.00
C PHE A 45 3.14 5.87 1.62
N ILE A 46 4.20 6.66 1.39
CA ILE A 46 4.91 6.64 0.10
C ILE A 46 5.62 5.30 -0.11
N GLN A 47 6.13 4.69 0.96
CA GLN A 47 6.75 3.38 0.88
C GLN A 47 5.74 2.30 0.51
N THR A 48 4.56 2.27 1.13
CA THR A 48 3.48 1.35 0.72
C THR A 48 3.09 1.53 -0.74
N PHE A 49 2.96 2.79 -1.20
CA PHE A 49 2.65 3.06 -2.60
C PHE A 49 3.75 2.54 -3.54
N ALA A 50 5.02 2.75 -3.18
CA ALA A 50 6.15 2.21 -3.92
C ALA A 50 6.18 0.67 -3.90
N THR A 51 5.82 0.02 -2.79
CA THR A 51 5.68 -1.43 -2.69
C THR A 51 4.59 -1.95 -3.62
N ILE A 52 3.45 -1.29 -3.70
CA ILE A 52 2.36 -1.66 -4.61
C ILE A 52 2.83 -1.60 -6.07
N LEU A 53 3.49 -0.50 -6.48
CA LEU A 53 4.03 -0.36 -7.83
C LEU A 53 5.10 -1.41 -8.15
N PHE A 54 5.94 -1.72 -7.16
CA PHE A 54 6.96 -2.76 -7.27
C PHE A 54 6.33 -4.14 -7.50
N LEU A 55 5.32 -4.52 -6.72
CA LEU A 55 4.62 -5.80 -6.86
C LEU A 55 3.91 -5.91 -8.22
N LEU A 56 3.28 -4.83 -8.69
CA LEU A 56 2.65 -4.79 -10.01
C LEU A 56 3.68 -4.97 -11.14
N SER A 57 4.85 -4.33 -10.99
CA SER A 57 5.96 -4.46 -11.95
C SER A 57 6.55 -5.86 -11.96
N LEU A 58 6.64 -6.53 -10.80
CA LEU A 58 7.06 -7.92 -10.70
C LEU A 58 6.10 -8.86 -11.42
N ASP A 59 4.80 -8.68 -11.18
CA ASP A 59 3.77 -9.49 -11.85
C ASP A 59 3.84 -9.31 -13.37
N ALA A 60 3.99 -8.06 -13.85
CA ALA A 60 4.20 -7.79 -15.26
C ALA A 60 5.47 -8.44 -15.84
N GLY A 61 6.55 -8.53 -15.06
CA GLY A 61 7.78 -9.23 -15.46
C GLY A 61 7.65 -10.75 -15.51
N LEU A 62 6.70 -11.30 -14.76
CA LEU A 62 6.43 -12.74 -14.62
C LEU A 62 5.28 -13.24 -15.50
N GLY A 63 4.67 -12.40 -16.33
CA GLY A 63 3.58 -12.81 -17.23
C GLY A 63 2.17 -12.36 -16.82
N PHE A 64 2.06 -11.50 -15.80
CA PHE A 64 0.82 -10.84 -15.34
C PHE A 64 -0.31 -11.82 -15.00
N HIS A 65 -0.03 -12.74 -14.08
CA HIS A 65 -1.00 -13.74 -13.59
C HIS A 65 -2.00 -13.17 -12.58
N GLY A 66 -1.93 -11.86 -12.27
CA GLY A 66 -2.90 -11.16 -11.42
C GLY A 66 -2.69 -11.38 -9.92
N TRP A 67 -1.63 -12.08 -9.51
CA TRP A 67 -1.33 -12.35 -8.10
C TRP A 67 -0.99 -11.07 -7.32
N SER A 68 -0.34 -10.10 -7.98
CA SER A 68 0.02 -8.83 -7.33
C SER A 68 -1.22 -8.00 -7.01
N VAL A 69 -2.25 -8.07 -7.85
CA VAL A 69 -3.51 -7.36 -7.67
C VAL A 69 -4.34 -8.03 -6.58
N GLN A 70 -4.50 -9.35 -6.64
CA GLN A 70 -5.34 -10.08 -5.67
C GLN A 70 -4.73 -10.08 -4.27
N TYR A 71 -3.44 -10.40 -4.16
CA TYR A 71 -2.78 -10.63 -2.88
C TYR A 71 -1.78 -9.52 -2.55
N GLY A 72 -0.94 -9.11 -3.49
CA GLY A 72 0.14 -8.16 -3.25
C GLY A 72 -0.33 -6.79 -2.76
N MET A 73 -1.29 -6.18 -3.46
CA MET A 73 -1.89 -4.89 -3.09
C MET A 73 -2.66 -5.00 -1.77
N SER A 74 -3.51 -6.01 -1.66
CA SER A 74 -4.29 -6.31 -0.46
C SER A 74 -3.41 -6.40 0.79
N CYS A 75 -2.33 -7.19 0.74
CA CYS A 75 -1.39 -7.35 1.85
C CYS A 75 -0.66 -6.04 2.16
N SER A 76 -0.26 -5.27 1.14
CA SER A 76 0.45 -3.99 1.33
C SER A 76 -0.41 -2.96 2.07
N ILE A 77 -1.72 -2.93 1.79
CA ILE A 77 -2.69 -2.06 2.46
C ILE A 77 -2.89 -2.50 3.91
N LEU A 78 -3.03 -3.80 4.18
CA LEU A 78 -3.16 -4.30 5.56
C LEU A 78 -1.93 -3.98 6.43
N VAL A 79 -0.74 -4.07 5.85
CA VAL A 79 0.50 -3.69 6.54
C VAL A 79 0.50 -2.19 6.86
N LEU A 80 0.09 -1.34 5.90
CA LEU A 80 -0.07 0.09 6.16
C LEU A 80 -1.06 0.36 7.30
N ASP A 81 -2.21 -0.32 7.29
CA ASP A 81 -3.23 -0.19 8.32
C ASP A 81 -2.73 -0.61 9.70
N LEU A 82 -1.94 -1.69 9.78
CA LEU A 82 -1.31 -2.12 11.03
C LEU A 82 -0.35 -1.05 11.57
N PHE A 83 0.47 -0.45 10.71
CA PHE A 83 1.38 0.62 11.12
C PHE A 83 0.63 1.90 11.52
N LEU A 84 -0.43 2.27 10.82
CA LEU A 84 -1.25 3.44 11.16
C LEU A 84 -1.98 3.22 12.49
N GLY A 85 -2.64 2.08 12.66
CA GLY A 85 -3.33 1.72 13.90
C GLY A 85 -2.37 1.61 15.09
N GLY A 86 -1.23 0.96 14.92
CA GLY A 86 -0.18 0.90 15.95
C GLY A 86 0.40 2.27 16.28
N GLY A 87 0.66 3.10 15.26
CA GLY A 87 1.14 4.47 15.42
C GLY A 87 0.16 5.37 16.16
N MET A 88 -1.13 5.19 15.92
CA MET A 88 -2.21 5.85 16.68
C MET A 88 -2.19 5.46 18.15
N LEU A 89 -2.08 4.16 18.47
CA LEU A 89 -2.05 3.66 19.84
C LEU A 89 -0.86 4.22 20.63
N ILE A 90 0.33 4.25 20.01
CA ILE A 90 1.57 4.71 20.64
C ILE A 90 1.62 6.24 20.74
N ASN A 91 1.29 6.95 19.65
CA ASN A 91 1.45 8.39 19.55
C ASN A 91 0.10 9.13 19.48
N ARG A 92 -0.62 9.14 20.61
CA ARG A 92 -1.92 9.80 20.78
C ARG A 92 -1.93 11.30 20.44
N THR A 93 -0.79 11.97 20.54
CA THR A 93 -0.67 13.41 20.28
C THR A 93 -0.78 13.75 18.80
N ASN A 94 -0.28 12.86 17.93
CA ASN A 94 -0.31 13.01 16.47
C ASN A 94 -1.49 12.26 15.81
N TRP A 95 -2.46 11.81 16.61
CA TRP A 95 -3.61 10.98 16.17
C TRP A 95 -4.28 11.49 14.91
N THR A 96 -4.47 12.81 14.80
CA THR A 96 -5.12 13.47 13.66
C THR A 96 -4.38 13.25 12.33
N SER A 97 -3.05 13.25 12.35
CA SER A 97 -2.25 13.02 11.15
C SER A 97 -2.38 11.58 10.67
N TYR A 98 -2.35 10.62 11.59
CA TYR A 98 -2.61 9.20 11.25
C TYR A 98 -4.02 9.00 10.71
N LEU A 99 -5.02 9.69 11.28
CA LEU A 99 -6.42 9.55 10.88
C LEU A 99 -6.65 10.11 9.47
N THR A 100 -5.96 11.20 9.11
CA THR A 100 -5.95 11.71 7.74
C THR A 100 -5.31 10.70 6.78
N THR A 101 -4.20 10.06 7.17
CA THR A 101 -3.57 9.02 6.35
C THR A 101 -4.42 7.77 6.22
N GLN A 102 -5.22 7.44 7.24
CA GLN A 102 -6.15 6.32 7.18
C GLN A 102 -7.31 6.55 6.21
N VAL A 103 -7.76 7.79 6.02
CA VAL A 103 -8.71 8.13 4.93
C VAL A 103 -8.10 7.82 3.56
N TYR A 104 -6.82 8.14 3.34
CA TYR A 104 -6.13 7.76 2.10
C TYR A 104 -5.98 6.24 1.96
N ALA A 105 -5.76 5.51 3.06
CA ALA A 105 -5.74 4.05 3.05
C ALA A 105 -7.10 3.45 2.64
N ILE A 106 -8.23 4.03 3.10
CA ILE A 106 -9.57 3.65 2.63
C ILE A 106 -9.71 3.88 1.13
N ALA A 107 -9.25 5.02 0.60
CA ALA A 107 -9.29 5.29 -0.82
C ALA A 107 -8.49 4.24 -1.62
N LEU A 108 -7.31 3.86 -1.14
CA LEU A 108 -6.52 2.77 -1.72
C LEU A 108 -7.23 1.41 -1.64
N ALA A 109 -7.89 1.10 -0.52
CA ALA A 109 -8.66 -0.13 -0.36
C ALA A 109 -9.87 -0.20 -1.33
N VAL A 110 -10.55 0.93 -1.56
CA VAL A 110 -11.63 1.03 -2.55
C VAL A 110 -11.09 0.83 -3.97
N ILE A 111 -9.95 1.46 -4.30
CA ILE A 111 -9.29 1.25 -5.60
C ILE A 111 -8.91 -0.22 -5.77
N ASN A 112 -8.32 -0.85 -4.73
CA ASN A 112 -7.98 -2.27 -4.73
C ASN A 112 -9.21 -3.16 -4.99
N LEU A 113 -10.34 -2.83 -4.35
CA LEU A 113 -11.61 -3.53 -4.58
C LEU A 113 -12.13 -3.34 -6.01
N CYS A 114 -12.13 -2.11 -6.53
CA CYS A 114 -12.52 -1.84 -7.92
C CYS A 114 -11.69 -2.66 -8.89
N ILE A 115 -10.36 -2.63 -8.76
CA ILE A 115 -9.46 -3.42 -9.60
C ILE A 115 -9.76 -4.93 -9.44
N GLY A 116 -9.97 -5.40 -8.21
CA GLY A 116 -10.31 -6.81 -7.94
C GLY A 116 -11.64 -7.26 -8.55
N ILE A 117 -12.65 -6.38 -8.64
CA ILE A 117 -13.94 -6.68 -9.28
C ILE A 117 -13.82 -6.71 -10.81
N PHE A 118 -13.03 -5.81 -11.39
CA PHE A 118 -12.80 -5.76 -12.84
C PHE A 118 -11.75 -6.76 -13.32
N ALA A 119 -10.93 -7.30 -12.42
CA ALA A 119 -9.97 -8.35 -12.73
C ALA A 119 -10.70 -9.65 -13.07
N LYS A 120 -10.56 -10.10 -14.31
CA LYS A 120 -11.26 -11.26 -14.88
C LYS A 120 -10.93 -12.60 -14.20
N GLU A 121 -9.80 -12.68 -13.50
CA GLU A 121 -9.17 -13.95 -13.11
C GLU A 121 -9.09 -14.18 -11.60
N GLY A 122 -9.79 -13.42 -10.76
CA GLY A 122 -10.01 -13.99 -9.44
C GLY A 122 -10.83 -13.24 -8.43
N ASN A 123 -10.76 -13.80 -7.24
CA ASN A 123 -11.83 -13.69 -6.27
C ASN A 123 -11.67 -12.38 -5.46
N PRO A 124 -12.60 -11.41 -5.57
CA PRO A 124 -12.50 -10.14 -4.88
C PRO A 124 -12.71 -10.26 -3.36
N LEU A 125 -12.98 -11.45 -2.83
CA LEU A 125 -13.13 -11.69 -1.38
C LEU A 125 -11.98 -11.09 -0.57
N PHE A 126 -10.73 -11.21 -1.03
CA PHE A 126 -9.59 -10.66 -0.31
C PHE A 126 -9.64 -9.13 -0.25
N ALA A 127 -10.00 -8.48 -1.37
CA ALA A 127 -10.15 -7.02 -1.41
C ALA A 127 -11.33 -6.52 -0.54
N TRP A 128 -12.42 -7.30 -0.45
CA TRP A 128 -13.52 -7.03 0.48
C TRP A 128 -13.09 -7.10 1.94
N ILE A 129 -12.31 -8.13 2.31
CA ILE A 129 -11.76 -8.27 3.66
C ILE A 129 -10.87 -7.09 3.99
N VAL A 130 -9.98 -6.68 3.07
CA VAL A 130 -9.12 -5.52 3.27
C VAL A 130 -9.96 -4.27 3.52
N LEU A 131 -10.94 -3.98 2.66
CA LEU A 131 -11.82 -2.81 2.84
C LEU A 131 -12.54 -2.85 4.19
N LEU A 132 -13.06 -4.02 4.60
CA LEU A 132 -13.71 -4.20 5.90
C LEU A 132 -12.75 -3.89 7.06
N VAL A 133 -11.53 -4.45 7.02
CA VAL A 133 -10.51 -4.23 8.06
C VAL A 133 -10.12 -2.76 8.15
N THR A 134 -9.87 -2.11 7.00
CA THR A 134 -9.53 -0.68 6.95
C THR A 134 -10.66 0.18 7.52
N LEU A 135 -11.91 -0.11 7.17
CA LEU A 135 -13.09 0.59 7.68
C LEU A 135 -13.29 0.39 9.19
N VAL A 136 -13.11 -0.83 9.69
CA VAL A 136 -13.20 -1.14 11.13
C VAL A 136 -12.11 -0.39 11.89
N LEU A 137 -10.87 -0.41 11.42
CA LEU A 137 -9.77 0.32 12.05
C LEU A 137 -10.01 1.82 12.04
N PHE A 138 -10.54 2.38 10.95
CA PHE A 138 -10.92 3.78 10.88
C PHE A 138 -12.06 4.12 11.85
N GLY A 139 -13.10 3.27 11.92
CA GLY A 139 -14.20 3.44 12.85
C GLY A 139 -13.74 3.44 14.31
N VAL A 140 -12.90 2.47 14.68
CA VAL A 140 -12.25 2.42 16.00
C VAL A 140 -11.40 3.66 16.24
N ALA A 141 -10.64 4.11 15.25
CA ALA A 141 -9.81 5.31 15.35
C ALA A 141 -10.64 6.59 15.55
N VAL A 142 -11.80 6.69 14.90
CA VAL A 142 -12.74 7.82 15.06
C VAL A 142 -13.45 7.77 16.42
N LEU A 143 -13.83 6.58 16.90
CA LEU A 143 -14.45 6.43 18.22
C LEU A 143 -13.47 6.73 19.36
N ALA A 144 -12.22 6.30 19.22
CA ALA A 144 -11.16 6.54 20.19
C ALA A 144 -10.56 7.96 20.11
N GLY A 145 -10.82 8.70 19.03
CA GLY A 145 -10.50 10.11 18.87
C GLY A 145 -11.68 10.97 19.32
N SER A 146 -11.55 11.70 20.43
CA SER A 146 -12.59 12.57 21.00
C SER A 146 -13.04 13.72 20.07
N ARG A 147 -13.77 14.73 20.58
CA ARG A 147 -14.35 15.86 19.81
C ARG A 147 -13.39 16.50 18.77
N LYS A 148 -12.08 16.51 19.05
CA LYS A 148 -11.02 17.01 18.13
C LYS A 148 -10.92 16.24 16.81
N ALA A 149 -11.12 14.92 16.81
CA ALA A 149 -11.06 14.11 15.59
C ALA A 149 -12.27 14.38 14.68
N LYS A 150 -13.47 14.43 15.28
CA LYS A 150 -14.71 14.79 14.57
C LYS A 150 -14.67 16.20 14.00
N SER A 151 -14.15 17.18 14.76
CA SER A 151 -14.03 18.55 14.27
C SER A 151 -13.05 18.69 13.11
N GLU A 152 -11.95 17.94 13.11
CA GLU A 152 -10.97 18.00 12.03
C GLU A 152 -11.46 17.29 10.77
N LEU A 153 -12.12 16.13 10.89
CA LEU A 153 -12.78 15.47 9.76
C LEU A 153 -13.81 16.41 9.12
N ARG A 154 -14.66 17.04 9.93
CA ARG A 154 -15.62 18.04 9.46
C ARG A 154 -14.94 19.24 8.79
N ARG A 155 -13.80 19.70 9.33
CA ARG A 155 -13.03 20.83 8.78
C ARG A 155 -12.36 20.51 7.43
N ARG A 156 -11.87 19.29 7.25
CA ARG A 156 -11.10 18.90 6.05
C ARG A 156 -11.97 18.30 4.95
N PHE A 157 -13.00 17.56 5.32
CA PHE A 157 -13.81 16.79 4.39
C PHE A 157 -15.27 17.24 4.32
N TYR A 158 -15.70 18.22 5.13
CA TYR A 158 -17.07 18.77 5.14
C TYR A 158 -18.16 17.68 5.30
N ILE A 159 -17.87 16.62 6.07
CA ILE A 159 -18.81 15.55 6.45
C ILE A 159 -19.43 15.85 7.80
#